data_AF-A0A6B3W496-F1
#
_entry.id   AF-A0A6B3W496-F1
#
_cell.length_a   1.000
_cell.length_b   1.000
_cell.length_c   1.000
_cell.angle_alpha   90.00
_cell.angle_beta   90.00
_cell.angle_gamma   90.00
#
_symmetry.space_group_name_H-M   'P 1'
#
loop_
_entity.id
_entity.type
_entity.pdbx_description
1 polymer ?
#
loop_
_entity_poly.entity_id
_entity_poly.type
_entity_poly.pdbx_seq_one_letter_code
_entity_poly.pdbx_strand_id
1 'polypeptide(L)'
;MILFFKLFVWACVGGIVIYVFSFWKWEKSMRKKIYAIRKTWYVIYLFGAVIFWTYEPTSIFTHWQNYLIVAVIVVLVDAFVFLSTYIKKLGHHELATDTKELLEENRDMMKSQQNKLKTFHYLLKNEPINIYYGDIEDYITGIQELLNAFGEKIDMIATIHSYATPKEKSFVMREITNRSAAQSVLERQEVFYSDQEKLALIPMILQEHSYVLKLKSADFVTEFDYLLFTSLISMYDLIYAPFEYEEDGDEV
;
A
#
# COMPACT_ATOMS: atom_id res chain seq x y z
N MET A 1 -37.85 -18.43 -46.48
CA MET A 1 -36.43 -18.68 -46.15
C MET A 1 -35.54 -17.44 -46.28
N ILE A 2 -35.40 -16.86 -47.48
CA ILE A 2 -34.51 -15.69 -47.72
C ILE A 2 -34.89 -14.46 -46.89
N LEU A 3 -36.19 -14.21 -46.68
CA LEU A 3 -36.70 -13.07 -45.91
C LEU A 3 -36.36 -13.16 -44.42
N PHE A 4 -36.40 -14.38 -43.85
CA PHE A 4 -36.01 -14.66 -42.46
C PHE A 4 -34.51 -14.45 -42.25
N PHE A 5 -33.68 -14.92 -43.19
CA PHE A 5 -32.24 -14.71 -43.15
C PHE A 5 -31.86 -13.22 -43.27
N LYS A 6 -32.53 -12.47 -44.16
CA LYS A 6 -32.36 -11.02 -44.27
C LYS A 6 -32.75 -10.30 -42.97
N LEU A 7 -33.88 -10.66 -42.36
CA LEU A 7 -34.31 -10.10 -41.07
C LEU A 7 -33.31 -10.43 -39.94
N PHE A 8 -32.79 -11.64 -39.90
CA PHE A 8 -31.79 -12.05 -38.90
C PHE A 8 -30.48 -11.29 -39.05
N VAL A 9 -29.97 -11.13 -40.28
CA VAL A 9 -28.76 -10.33 -40.56
C VAL A 9 -28.96 -8.88 -40.14
N TRP A 10 -30.10 -8.27 -40.48
CA TRP A 10 -30.42 -6.91 -40.07
C TRP A 10 -30.61 -6.77 -38.54
N ALA A 11 -31.11 -7.80 -37.86
CA ALA A 11 -31.17 -7.84 -36.40
C ALA A 11 -29.76 -7.92 -35.77
N CYS A 12 -28.84 -8.70 -36.34
CA CYS A 12 -27.43 -8.73 -35.91
C CYS A 12 -26.76 -7.37 -36.11
N VAL A 13 -26.97 -6.71 -37.26
CA VAL A 13 -26.46 -5.36 -37.52
C VAL A 13 -27.06 -4.36 -36.53
N GLY A 14 -28.37 -4.41 -36.27
CA GLY A 14 -29.02 -3.60 -35.25
C GLY A 14 -28.44 -3.84 -33.84
N GLY A 15 -28.17 -5.09 -33.49
CA GLY A 15 -27.51 -5.47 -32.23
C GLY A 15 -26.11 -4.88 -32.11
N ILE A 16 -25.32 -4.88 -33.18
CA ILE A 16 -23.98 -4.27 -33.22
C ILE A 16 -24.08 -2.74 -33.06
N VAL A 17 -25.03 -2.08 -33.72
CA VAL A 17 -25.25 -0.63 -33.58
C VAL A 17 -25.66 -0.26 -32.16
N ILE A 18 -26.59 -1.01 -31.56
CA ILE A 18 -27.00 -0.82 -30.16
C ILE A 18 -25.84 -1.09 -29.21
N TYR A 19 -24.98 -2.07 -29.50
CA TYR A 19 -23.78 -2.36 -28.72
C TYR A 19 -22.79 -1.19 -28.77
N VAL A 20 -22.46 -0.68 -29.97
CA VAL A 20 -21.55 0.45 -30.14
C VAL A 20 -22.11 1.69 -29.43
N PHE A 21 -23.40 1.97 -29.57
CA PHE A 21 -24.07 3.08 -28.88
C PHE A 21 -24.07 2.93 -27.36
N SER A 22 -24.35 1.72 -26.86
CA SER A 22 -24.37 1.43 -25.41
C SER A 22 -22.97 1.47 -24.81
N PHE A 23 -21.94 1.09 -25.58
CA PHE A 23 -20.55 1.20 -25.18
C PHE A 23 -20.13 2.67 -25.03
N TRP A 24 -20.60 3.54 -25.92
CA TRP A 24 -20.34 4.99 -25.86
C TRP A 24 -21.02 5.66 -24.65
N LYS A 25 -22.23 5.22 -24.28
CA LYS A 25 -23.00 5.82 -23.18
C LYS A 25 -22.64 5.26 -21.79
N TRP A 26 -22.22 3.99 -21.69
CA TRP A 26 -21.96 3.30 -20.41
C TRP A 26 -20.66 2.48 -20.40
N GLU A 27 -19.56 3.13 -20.78
CA GLU A 27 -18.23 2.52 -20.93
C GLU A 27 -17.75 1.75 -19.69
N LYS A 28 -17.94 2.29 -18.47
CA LYS A 28 -17.49 1.65 -17.21
C LYS A 28 -18.24 0.35 -16.88
N SER A 29 -19.53 0.27 -17.18
CA SER A 29 -20.38 -0.89 -16.86
C SER A 29 -20.22 -2.02 -17.89
N MET A 30 -20.01 -1.65 -19.17
CA MET A 30 -19.80 -2.63 -20.24
C MET A 30 -18.41 -3.27 -20.20
N ARG A 31 -17.37 -2.56 -19.75
CA ARG A 31 -16.02 -3.13 -19.59
C ARG A 31 -15.99 -4.36 -18.68
N LYS A 32 -16.76 -4.38 -17.58
CA LYS A 32 -16.88 -5.56 -16.70
C LYS A 32 -17.60 -6.75 -17.34
N LYS A 33 -18.44 -6.52 -18.35
CA LYS A 33 -19.27 -7.55 -18.99
C LYS A 33 -18.75 -8.02 -20.37
N ILE A 34 -17.64 -7.46 -20.85
CA ILE A 34 -17.01 -7.79 -22.15
C ILE A 34 -16.77 -9.29 -22.32
N TYR A 35 -16.30 -9.97 -21.27
CA TYR A 35 -16.02 -11.41 -21.32
C TYR A 35 -17.29 -12.26 -21.49
N ALA A 36 -18.39 -11.87 -20.84
CA ALA A 36 -19.68 -12.52 -20.98
C ALA A 36 -20.27 -12.28 -22.39
N ILE A 37 -20.15 -11.06 -22.92
CA ILE A 37 -20.63 -10.71 -24.26
C ILE A 37 -19.89 -11.51 -25.34
N ARG A 38 -18.57 -11.71 -25.19
CA ARG A 38 -17.77 -12.54 -26.09
C ARG A 38 -18.26 -13.99 -26.13
N LYS A 39 -18.52 -14.59 -24.95
CA LYS A 39 -19.07 -15.95 -24.88
C LYS A 39 -20.44 -16.03 -25.56
N THR A 40 -21.31 -15.06 -25.34
CA THR A 40 -22.62 -15.01 -25.99
C THR A 40 -22.50 -14.86 -27.52
N TRP A 41 -21.55 -14.07 -28.01
CA TRP A 41 -21.33 -13.88 -29.45
C TRP A 41 -20.85 -15.18 -30.15
N TYR A 42 -19.88 -15.89 -29.56
CA TYR A 42 -19.44 -17.17 -30.10
C TYR A 42 -20.52 -18.26 -30.00
N VAL A 43 -21.33 -18.23 -28.94
CA VAL A 43 -22.49 -19.13 -28.82
C VAL A 43 -23.51 -18.85 -29.92
N ILE A 44 -23.82 -17.58 -30.21
CA ILE A 44 -24.73 -17.22 -31.32
C ILE A 44 -24.17 -17.68 -32.67
N TYR A 45 -22.86 -17.50 -32.91
CA TYR A 45 -22.21 -18.01 -34.11
C TYR A 45 -22.30 -19.54 -34.22
N LEU A 46 -21.99 -20.25 -33.14
CA LEU A 46 -22.03 -21.72 -33.10
C LEU A 46 -23.46 -22.24 -33.31
N PHE A 47 -24.46 -21.62 -32.69
CA PHE A 47 -25.87 -21.95 -32.91
C PHE A 47 -26.29 -21.68 -34.36
N GLY A 48 -25.86 -20.57 -34.96
CA GLY A 48 -26.14 -20.28 -36.37
C GLY A 48 -25.54 -21.32 -37.31
N ALA A 49 -24.31 -21.75 -37.04
CA ALA A 49 -23.64 -22.80 -37.81
C ALA A 49 -24.34 -24.17 -37.68
N VAL A 50 -24.72 -24.55 -36.45
CA VAL A 50 -25.43 -25.82 -36.18
C VAL A 50 -26.80 -25.86 -36.85
N ILE A 51 -27.55 -24.76 -36.79
CA ILE A 51 -28.86 -24.67 -37.47
C ILE A 51 -28.68 -24.82 -38.98
N PHE A 52 -27.70 -24.14 -39.57
CA PHE A 52 -27.45 -24.22 -41.00
C PHE A 52 -27.02 -25.64 -41.44
N TRP A 53 -26.15 -26.30 -40.67
CA TRP A 53 -25.76 -27.70 -40.92
C TRP A 53 -26.90 -28.70 -40.77
N THR A 54 -27.89 -28.39 -39.92
CA THR A 54 -29.08 -29.23 -39.77
C THR A 54 -29.95 -29.22 -41.02
N TYR A 55 -29.99 -28.11 -41.77
CA TYR A 55 -30.80 -27.98 -42.99
C TYR A 55 -30.05 -28.41 -44.26
N GLU A 56 -28.74 -28.18 -44.34
CA GLU A 56 -27.92 -28.57 -45.50
C GLU A 56 -26.58 -29.22 -45.05
N PRO A 57 -26.60 -30.51 -44.66
CA PRO A 57 -25.45 -31.17 -44.04
C PRO A 57 -24.26 -31.38 -45.01
N THR A 58 -24.52 -31.47 -46.31
CA THR A 58 -23.47 -31.67 -47.33
C THR A 58 -22.77 -30.36 -47.71
N SER A 59 -23.31 -29.20 -47.35
CA SER A 59 -22.80 -27.88 -47.75
C SER A 59 -21.39 -27.58 -47.20
N ILE A 60 -20.98 -28.23 -46.10
CA ILE A 60 -19.60 -28.19 -45.61
C ILE A 60 -18.60 -28.68 -46.65
N PHE A 61 -18.97 -29.69 -47.45
CA PHE A 61 -18.06 -30.31 -48.42
C PHE A 61 -18.14 -29.61 -49.78
N THR A 62 -19.33 -29.11 -50.16
CA THR A 62 -19.56 -28.48 -51.47
C THR A 62 -19.22 -26.99 -51.48
N HIS A 63 -19.44 -26.28 -50.36
CA HIS A 63 -19.34 -24.81 -50.26
C HIS A 63 -18.54 -24.37 -49.03
N TRP A 64 -17.49 -25.12 -48.69
CA TRP A 64 -16.61 -24.85 -47.54
C TRP A 64 -16.05 -23.42 -47.49
N GLN A 65 -15.85 -22.80 -48.66
CA GLN A 65 -15.35 -21.43 -48.80
C GLN A 65 -16.25 -20.39 -48.13
N ASN A 66 -17.58 -20.58 -48.19
CA ASN A 66 -18.53 -19.66 -47.57
C ASN A 66 -18.40 -19.65 -46.04
N TYR A 67 -18.12 -20.81 -45.45
CA TYR A 67 -17.87 -20.91 -44.00
C TYR A 67 -16.56 -20.26 -43.59
N LEU A 68 -15.51 -20.42 -44.40
CA LEU A 68 -14.23 -19.77 -44.17
C LEU A 68 -14.36 -18.25 -44.26
N ILE A 69 -15.10 -17.73 -45.24
CA ILE A 69 -15.36 -16.29 -45.38
C ILE A 69 -16.12 -15.77 -44.15
N VAL A 70 -17.17 -16.44 -43.70
CA VAL A 70 -17.91 -16.02 -42.49
C VAL A 70 -17.02 -16.11 -41.25
N ALA A 71 -16.22 -17.16 -41.09
CA ALA A 71 -15.29 -17.30 -39.98
C ALA A 71 -14.25 -16.17 -39.96
N VAL A 72 -13.67 -15.83 -41.11
CA VAL A 72 -12.72 -14.72 -41.26
C VAL A 72 -13.39 -13.39 -40.94
N ILE A 73 -14.61 -13.13 -41.42
CA ILE A 73 -15.35 -11.90 -41.11
C ILE A 73 -15.67 -11.82 -39.62
N VAL A 74 -16.07 -12.92 -38.97
CA VAL A 74 -16.33 -12.95 -37.52
C VAL A 74 -15.05 -12.66 -36.73
N VAL A 75 -13.92 -13.25 -37.12
CA VAL A 75 -12.61 -12.98 -36.50
C VAL A 75 -12.17 -11.54 -36.76
N LEU A 76 -12.41 -10.97 -37.94
CA LEU A 76 -12.07 -9.59 -38.25
C LEU A 76 -12.95 -8.58 -37.51
N VAL A 77 -14.26 -8.83 -37.37
CA VAL A 77 -15.16 -8.00 -36.56
C VAL A 77 -14.79 -8.08 -35.08
N ASP A 78 -14.49 -9.28 -34.59
CA ASP A 78 -13.97 -9.51 -33.24
C ASP A 78 -12.65 -8.74 -33.06
N ALA A 79 -11.70 -8.89 -33.98
CA ALA A 79 -10.46 -8.14 -33.96
C ALA A 79 -10.69 -6.62 -34.02
N PHE A 80 -11.57 -6.10 -34.87
CA PHE A 80 -11.76 -4.65 -34.98
C PHE A 80 -12.44 -4.03 -33.74
N VAL A 81 -13.49 -4.69 -33.24
CA VAL A 81 -14.21 -4.25 -32.04
C VAL A 81 -13.32 -4.37 -30.79
N PHE A 82 -12.56 -5.45 -30.65
CA PHE A 82 -11.75 -5.70 -29.46
C PHE A 82 -10.34 -5.11 -29.54
N LEU A 83 -9.67 -5.09 -30.70
CA LEU A 83 -8.33 -4.48 -30.85
C LEU A 83 -8.39 -2.96 -30.64
N SER A 84 -9.48 -2.28 -31.01
CA SER A 84 -9.68 -0.86 -30.63
C SER A 84 -9.73 -0.65 -29.10
N THR A 85 -10.21 -1.66 -28.37
CA THR A 85 -10.23 -1.68 -26.90
C THR A 85 -8.84 -2.03 -26.33
N TYR A 86 -8.07 -2.88 -27.01
CA TYR A 86 -6.69 -3.24 -26.65
C TYR A 86 -5.66 -2.14 -26.97
N ILE A 87 -5.82 -1.39 -28.06
CA ILE A 87 -4.97 -0.24 -28.42
C ILE A 87 -5.11 0.88 -27.38
N LYS A 88 -6.32 1.12 -26.86
CA LYS A 88 -6.52 1.99 -25.68
C LYS A 88 -5.93 1.42 -24.38
N LYS A 89 -5.79 0.09 -24.27
CA LYS A 89 -5.24 -0.63 -23.11
C LYS A 89 -3.71 -0.60 -23.06
N LEU A 90 -3.04 -0.60 -24.22
CA LEU A 90 -1.58 -0.44 -24.33
C LEU A 90 -1.11 1.00 -24.07
N GLY A 91 -1.98 1.98 -24.29
CA GLY A 91 -1.63 3.39 -24.15
C GLY A 91 -1.81 4.00 -22.76
N HIS A 92 -2.80 3.58 -21.94
CA HIS A 92 -3.13 4.43 -20.76
C HIS A 92 -3.91 3.89 -19.57
N HIS A 93 -4.28 2.60 -19.40
CA HIS A 93 -5.29 2.31 -18.35
C HIS A 93 -5.32 0.95 -17.62
N GLU A 94 -4.28 0.12 -17.68
CA GLU A 94 -4.16 -1.01 -16.72
C GLU A 94 -2.91 -0.93 -15.85
N LEU A 95 -1.82 -0.33 -16.34
CA LEU A 95 -0.68 0.01 -15.48
C LEU A 95 -1.01 1.17 -14.52
N ALA A 96 -1.94 2.06 -14.89
CA ALA A 96 -2.21 3.29 -14.14
C ALA A 96 -3.16 3.14 -12.95
N THR A 97 -3.75 1.98 -12.67
CA THR A 97 -4.64 1.83 -11.49
C THR A 97 -3.83 1.33 -10.30
N ASP A 98 -3.17 0.19 -10.44
CA ASP A 98 -2.26 -0.34 -9.41
C ASP A 98 -1.04 0.57 -9.22
N THR A 99 -0.46 1.12 -10.30
CA THR A 99 0.65 2.09 -10.15
C THR A 99 0.18 3.40 -9.54
N LYS A 100 -1.07 3.83 -9.75
CA LYS A 100 -1.57 5.08 -9.16
C LYS A 100 -1.89 4.94 -7.68
N GLU A 101 -2.48 3.82 -7.28
CA GLU A 101 -2.72 3.52 -5.86
C GLU A 101 -1.37 3.42 -5.13
N LEU A 102 -0.40 2.67 -5.68
CA LEU A 102 0.97 2.65 -5.15
C LEU A 102 1.66 4.02 -5.20
N LEU A 103 1.41 4.86 -6.23
CA LEU A 103 1.96 6.22 -6.29
C LEU A 103 1.34 7.13 -5.24
N GLU A 104 0.03 7.00 -5.00
CA GLU A 104 -0.71 7.78 -4.02
C GLU A 104 -0.29 7.38 -2.61
N GLU A 105 -0.23 6.08 -2.30
CA GLU A 105 0.33 5.57 -1.05
C GLU A 105 1.77 6.03 -0.82
N ASN A 106 2.63 5.92 -1.84
CA ASN A 106 4.02 6.36 -1.74
C ASN A 106 4.11 7.88 -1.53
N ARG A 107 3.30 8.65 -2.27
CA ARG A 107 3.24 10.12 -2.14
C ARG A 107 2.75 10.54 -0.75
N ASP A 108 1.74 9.85 -0.22
CA ASP A 108 1.20 10.14 1.11
C ASP A 108 2.21 9.76 2.20
N MET A 109 2.91 8.63 2.04
CA MET A 109 4.02 8.25 2.91
C MET A 109 5.15 9.30 2.87
N MET A 110 5.59 9.71 1.68
CA MET A 110 6.61 10.76 1.52
C MET A 110 6.19 12.09 2.14
N LYS A 111 4.92 12.48 1.95
CA LYS A 111 4.38 13.72 2.54
C LYS A 111 4.31 13.63 4.06
N SER A 112 3.92 12.48 4.60
CA SER A 112 3.92 12.21 6.05
C SER A 112 5.35 12.31 6.61
N GLN A 113 6.31 11.61 6.02
CA GLN A 113 7.73 11.68 6.42
C GLN A 113 8.29 13.10 6.32
N GLN A 114 7.99 13.83 5.24
CA GLN A 114 8.39 15.22 5.08
C GLN A 114 7.78 16.12 6.16
N ASN A 115 6.53 15.87 6.56
CA ASN A 115 5.89 16.62 7.63
C ASN A 115 6.58 16.34 8.97
N LYS A 116 6.82 15.07 9.30
CA LYS A 116 7.55 14.67 10.51
C LYS A 116 8.94 15.31 10.57
N LEU A 117 9.67 15.35 9.46
CA LEU A 117 10.98 16.00 9.38
C LEU A 117 10.91 17.53 9.59
N LYS A 118 9.90 18.19 9.00
CA LYS A 118 9.69 19.63 9.23
C LYS A 118 9.37 19.91 10.70
N THR A 119 8.55 19.08 11.32
CA THR A 119 8.23 19.18 12.75
C THR A 119 9.46 18.96 13.61
N PHE A 120 10.27 17.95 13.29
CA PHE A 120 11.54 17.67 13.97
C PHE A 120 12.47 18.89 13.89
N HIS A 121 12.67 19.43 12.69
CA HIS A 121 13.50 20.63 12.51
C HIS A 121 12.92 21.87 13.20
N TYR A 122 11.60 22.03 13.20
CA TYR A 122 10.93 23.13 13.90
C TYR A 122 11.16 23.05 15.41
N LEU A 123 11.05 21.85 15.99
CA LEU A 123 11.28 21.62 17.41
C LEU A 123 12.71 21.99 17.79
N LEU A 124 13.70 21.49 17.05
CA LEU A 124 15.10 21.80 17.31
C LEU A 124 15.45 23.28 17.18
N LYS A 125 14.73 24.01 16.33
CA LYS A 125 15.02 25.43 16.08
C LYS A 125 14.34 26.36 17.08
N ASN A 126 13.12 26.05 17.50
CA ASN A 126 12.25 27.02 18.16
C ASN A 126 11.80 26.62 19.57
N GLU A 127 11.90 25.34 19.93
CA GLU A 127 11.49 24.86 21.26
C GLU A 127 12.74 24.70 22.13
N PRO A 128 12.77 25.28 23.34
CA PRO A 128 13.86 25.04 24.27
C PRO A 128 13.83 23.57 24.72
N ILE A 129 14.99 22.92 24.71
CA ILE A 129 15.16 21.57 25.25
C ILE A 129 15.46 21.71 26.73
N ASN A 130 14.55 21.24 27.58
CA ASN A 130 14.75 21.21 29.03
C ASN A 130 15.69 20.06 29.37
N ILE A 131 16.82 20.38 30.00
CA ILE A 131 17.78 19.39 30.47
C ILE A 131 17.56 19.23 31.98
N TYR A 132 17.42 17.98 32.42
CA TYR A 132 17.22 17.65 33.81
C TYR A 132 18.49 16.95 34.30
N TYR A 133 19.21 17.62 35.20
CA TYR A 133 20.42 17.11 35.82
C TYR A 133 20.08 16.48 37.16
N GLY A 134 20.85 15.46 37.55
CA GLY A 134 20.61 14.72 38.78
C GLY A 134 20.81 13.23 38.56
N ASP A 135 19.82 12.44 38.97
CA ASP A 135 19.90 10.99 38.85
C ASP A 135 19.47 10.48 37.46
N ILE A 136 19.54 9.17 37.27
CA ILE A 136 19.10 8.55 36.02
C ILE A 136 17.61 8.78 35.74
N GLU A 137 16.77 8.94 36.76
CA GLU A 137 15.34 9.19 36.57
C GLU A 137 15.11 10.60 36.03
N ASP A 138 15.89 11.59 36.46
CA ASP A 138 15.90 12.95 35.90
C ASP A 138 16.30 12.94 34.42
N TYR A 139 17.39 12.22 34.09
CA TYR A 139 17.85 12.06 32.69
C TYR A 139 16.76 11.41 31.81
N ILE A 140 16.17 10.31 32.28
CA ILE A 140 15.09 9.63 31.56
C ILE A 140 13.85 10.52 31.44
N THR A 141 13.52 11.29 32.46
CA THR A 141 12.40 12.25 32.45
C THR A 141 12.63 13.33 31.38
N GLY A 142 13.83 13.88 31.28
CA GLY A 142 14.17 14.88 30.28
C GLY A 142 14.09 14.36 28.85
N ILE A 143 14.60 13.14 28.60
CA ILE A 143 14.40 12.49 27.30
C ILE A 143 12.90 12.28 27.06
N GLN A 144 12.16 11.75 28.03
CA GLN A 144 10.74 11.44 27.89
C GLN A 144 9.91 12.70 27.56
N GLU A 145 10.22 13.86 28.16
CA GLU A 145 9.60 15.14 27.82
C GLU A 145 9.93 15.57 26.39
N LEU A 146 11.20 15.47 25.96
CA LEU A 146 11.61 15.80 24.60
C LEU A 146 10.90 14.92 23.56
N LEU A 147 10.82 13.61 23.80
CA LEU A 147 10.15 12.69 22.90
C LEU A 147 8.63 12.93 22.87
N ASN A 148 8.02 13.29 23.99
CA ASN A 148 6.59 13.63 24.05
C ASN A 148 6.30 14.94 23.29
N ALA A 149 7.11 15.98 23.48
CA ALA A 149 6.96 17.25 22.77
C ALA A 149 7.04 17.08 21.24
N PHE A 150 7.88 16.15 20.78
CA PHE A 150 7.94 15.78 19.37
C PHE A 150 6.73 14.94 18.95
N GLY A 151 6.44 13.88 19.71
CA GLY A 151 5.38 12.91 19.46
C GLY A 151 3.99 13.53 19.35
N GLU A 152 3.66 14.47 20.24
CA GLU A 152 2.38 15.21 20.22
C GLU A 152 2.14 15.96 18.90
N LYS A 153 3.20 16.52 18.29
CA LYS A 153 3.09 17.28 17.04
C LYS A 153 2.98 16.39 15.80
N ILE A 154 3.20 15.07 15.93
CA ILE A 154 3.16 14.10 14.83
C ILE A 154 2.19 12.94 15.08
N ASP A 155 1.31 13.05 16.08
CA ASP A 155 0.34 12.03 16.47
C ASP A 155 0.98 10.67 16.79
N MET A 156 2.11 10.69 17.50
CA MET A 156 2.82 9.50 17.98
C MET A 156 3.07 9.56 19.48
N ILE A 157 2.98 8.39 20.11
CA ILE A 157 3.27 8.21 21.53
C ILE A 157 4.62 7.52 21.64
N ALA A 158 5.55 8.16 22.34
CA ALA A 158 6.85 7.61 22.67
C ALA A 158 6.92 7.37 24.17
N THR A 159 7.25 6.16 24.61
CA THR A 159 7.41 5.84 26.03
C THR A 159 8.65 5.01 26.27
N ILE A 160 9.45 5.41 27.25
CA ILE A 160 10.64 4.68 27.68
C ILE A 160 10.27 3.72 28.81
N HIS A 161 10.75 2.49 28.73
CA HIS A 161 10.56 1.47 29.76
C HIS A 161 11.89 0.81 30.09
N SER A 162 12.21 0.67 31.38
CA SER A 162 13.32 -0.18 31.82
C SER A 162 13.14 -1.60 31.31
N TYR A 163 14.23 -2.27 30.97
CA TYR A 163 14.22 -3.60 30.35
C TYR A 163 15.26 -4.54 30.97
N ALA A 164 15.46 -4.44 32.28
CA ALA A 164 16.42 -5.25 33.02
C ALA A 164 15.75 -6.49 33.64
N THR A 165 14.64 -6.31 34.35
CA THR A 165 14.03 -7.40 35.14
C THR A 165 12.99 -8.20 34.35
N PRO A 166 12.74 -9.49 34.69
CA PRO A 166 11.67 -10.27 34.04
C PRO A 166 10.28 -9.63 34.13
N LYS A 167 10.02 -8.87 35.21
CA LYS A 167 8.76 -8.14 35.42
C LYS A 167 8.64 -6.97 34.44
N GLU A 168 9.70 -6.20 34.26
CA GLU A 168 9.79 -5.13 33.26
C GLU A 168 9.63 -5.66 31.84
N LYS A 169 10.36 -6.74 31.49
CA LYS A 169 10.22 -7.40 30.19
C LYS A 169 8.77 -7.81 29.94
N SER A 170 8.12 -8.42 30.93
CA SER A 170 6.71 -8.82 30.84
C SER A 170 5.76 -7.63 30.68
N PHE A 171 6.09 -6.47 31.26
CA PHE A 171 5.31 -5.25 31.14
C PHE A 171 5.36 -4.68 29.70
N VAL A 172 6.55 -4.57 29.11
CA VAL A 172 6.74 -4.11 27.72
C VAL A 172 5.99 -5.02 26.73
N MET A 173 5.96 -6.33 26.98
CA MET A 173 5.34 -7.33 26.10
C MET A 173 3.82 -7.44 26.23
N ARG A 174 3.17 -6.69 27.14
CA ARG A 174 1.75 -6.90 27.48
C ARG A 174 0.83 -6.75 26.28
N GLU A 175 1.08 -5.74 25.45
CA GLU A 175 0.29 -5.39 24.26
C GLU A 175 0.72 -6.15 22.99
N ILE A 176 1.78 -6.95 23.03
CA ILE A 176 2.32 -7.63 21.84
C ILE A 176 1.67 -9.00 21.69
N THR A 177 1.12 -9.29 20.52
CA THR A 177 0.53 -10.60 20.21
C THR A 177 1.61 -11.69 20.15
N ASN A 178 2.71 -11.44 19.41
CA ASN A 178 3.81 -12.39 19.27
C ASN A 178 4.98 -12.08 20.22
N ARG A 179 4.76 -12.32 21.51
CA ARG A 179 5.72 -11.99 22.58
C ARG A 179 7.07 -12.69 22.43
N SER A 180 7.09 -13.95 22.02
CA SER A 180 8.33 -14.72 21.88
C SER A 180 9.20 -14.18 20.75
N ALA A 181 8.61 -13.81 19.61
CA ALA A 181 9.34 -13.18 18.51
C ALA A 181 9.89 -11.81 18.93
N ALA A 182 9.06 -10.96 19.53
CA ALA A 182 9.47 -9.63 19.99
C ALA A 182 10.60 -9.71 21.03
N GLN A 183 10.49 -10.61 22.01
CA GLN A 183 11.53 -10.82 23.01
C GLN A 183 12.83 -11.31 22.37
N SER A 184 12.76 -12.27 21.44
CA SER A 184 13.96 -12.78 20.75
C SER A 184 14.67 -11.68 19.94
N VAL A 185 13.92 -10.79 19.29
CA VAL A 185 14.46 -9.65 18.54
C VAL A 185 15.13 -8.64 19.49
N LEU A 186 14.46 -8.27 20.58
CA LEU A 186 15.00 -7.32 21.55
C LEU A 186 16.23 -7.85 22.31
N GLU A 187 16.29 -9.15 22.58
CA GLU A 187 17.47 -9.78 23.18
C GLU A 187 18.71 -9.73 22.27
N ARG A 188 18.50 -9.65 20.94
CA ARG A 188 19.57 -9.41 19.96
C ARG A 188 19.92 -7.94 19.77
N GLN A 189 19.32 -7.03 20.54
CA GLN A 189 19.46 -5.58 20.37
C GLN A 189 18.99 -5.09 18.98
N GLU A 190 17.99 -5.78 18.40
CA GLU A 190 17.37 -5.39 17.13
C GLU A 190 16.02 -4.69 17.37
N VAL A 191 15.61 -3.81 16.44
CA VAL A 191 14.31 -3.13 16.50
C VAL A 191 13.20 -4.10 16.09
N PHE A 192 12.15 -4.19 16.90
CA PHE A 192 10.97 -4.97 16.60
C PHE A 192 9.85 -4.07 16.08
N TYR A 193 9.35 -4.34 14.88
CA TYR A 193 8.20 -3.66 14.29
C TYR A 193 6.97 -4.57 14.32
N SER A 194 5.81 -3.98 14.62
CA SER A 194 4.53 -4.66 14.44
C SER A 194 3.53 -3.79 13.71
N ASP A 195 3.14 -4.26 12.52
CA ASP A 195 2.08 -3.66 11.72
C ASP A 195 0.70 -3.84 12.37
N GLN A 196 0.49 -4.96 13.08
CA GLN A 196 -0.78 -5.27 13.74
C GLN A 196 -1.06 -4.34 14.91
N GLU A 197 -0.04 -4.09 15.73
CA GLU A 197 -0.16 -3.22 16.90
C GLU A 197 0.27 -1.77 16.63
N LYS A 198 0.70 -1.47 15.39
CA LYS A 198 1.15 -0.16 14.92
C LYS A 198 2.21 0.47 15.83
N LEU A 199 3.21 -0.34 16.17
CA LEU A 199 4.25 0.05 17.11
C LEU A 199 5.63 -0.43 16.69
N ALA A 200 6.65 0.21 17.26
CA ALA A 200 8.02 -0.26 17.25
C ALA A 200 8.57 -0.34 18.69
N LEU A 201 9.38 -1.35 18.96
CA LEU A 201 10.16 -1.49 20.19
C LEU A 201 11.63 -1.40 19.84
N ILE A 202 12.30 -0.39 20.39
CA ILE A 202 13.68 -0.03 20.08
C ILE A 202 14.52 -0.30 21.34
N PRO A 203 15.38 -1.33 21.36
CA PRO A 203 16.25 -1.60 22.49
C PRO A 203 17.36 -0.54 22.53
N MET A 204 17.69 -0.06 23.72
CA MET A 204 18.69 0.98 23.92
C MET A 204 19.35 0.87 25.28
N ILE A 205 20.57 1.39 25.39
CA ILE A 205 21.32 1.48 26.63
C ILE A 205 21.48 2.97 26.94
N LEU A 206 21.01 3.39 28.11
CA LEU A 206 21.07 4.77 28.59
C LEU A 206 21.79 4.77 29.94
N GLN A 207 22.87 5.54 30.08
CA GLN A 207 23.66 5.62 31.32
C GLN A 207 23.99 4.22 31.90
N GLU A 208 24.44 3.28 31.05
CA GLU A 208 24.73 1.86 31.36
C GLU A 208 23.53 0.95 31.69
N HIS A 209 22.30 1.47 31.72
CA HIS A 209 21.09 0.72 32.00
C HIS A 209 20.31 0.36 30.73
N SER A 210 19.71 -0.85 30.70
CA SER A 210 18.94 -1.33 29.55
C SER A 210 17.50 -0.81 29.56
N TYR A 211 17.11 -0.17 28.47
CA TYR A 211 15.76 0.36 28.23
C TYR A 211 15.21 -0.10 26.88
N VAL A 212 13.90 0.05 26.71
CA VAL A 212 13.22 -0.07 25.44
C VAL A 212 12.38 1.19 25.22
N LEU A 213 12.64 1.89 24.12
CA LEU A 213 11.77 2.92 23.61
C LEU A 213 10.62 2.26 22.83
N LYS A 214 9.39 2.47 23.28
CA LYS A 214 8.17 2.05 22.61
C LYS A 214 7.60 3.24 21.85
N LEU A 215 7.52 3.11 20.53
CA LEU A 215 6.85 4.07 19.65
C LEU A 215 5.51 3.48 19.21
N LYS A 216 4.43 4.26 19.31
CA LYS A 216 3.09 3.85 18.86
C LYS A 216 2.46 4.97 18.03
N SER A 217 1.84 4.61 16.92
CA SER A 217 1.13 5.55 16.05
C SER A 217 -0.29 5.05 15.76
N ALA A 218 -1.19 5.99 15.43
CA ALA A 218 -2.52 5.66 14.93
C ALA A 218 -2.47 5.01 13.54
N ASP A 219 -1.46 5.32 12.72
CA ASP A 219 -1.37 4.88 11.33
C ASP A 219 -0.36 3.74 11.17
N PHE A 220 0.93 4.07 11.19
CA PHE A 220 2.04 3.13 11.03
C PHE A 220 3.31 3.71 11.65
N VAL A 221 4.25 2.85 12.02
CA VAL A 221 5.58 3.22 12.51
C VAL A 221 6.62 2.66 11.55
N THR A 222 7.57 3.50 11.12
CA THR A 222 8.60 3.14 10.14
C THR A 222 10.01 3.29 10.70
N GLU A 223 11.00 2.84 9.93
CA GLU A 223 12.41 3.14 10.14
C GLU A 223 12.68 4.65 10.26
N PHE A 224 11.94 5.48 9.52
CA PHE A 224 12.10 6.93 9.57
C PHE A 224 11.76 7.49 10.95
N ASP A 225 10.75 6.93 11.61
CA ASP A 225 10.35 7.32 12.96
C ASP A 225 11.43 6.90 13.97
N TYR A 226 11.90 5.65 13.86
CA TYR A 226 13.04 5.17 14.64
C TYR A 226 14.22 6.16 14.56
N LEU A 227 14.65 6.52 13.35
CA LEU A 227 15.77 7.44 13.14
C LEU A 227 15.54 8.82 13.77
N LEU A 228 14.34 9.39 13.66
CA LEU A 228 14.05 10.71 14.24
C LEU A 228 14.06 10.67 15.77
N PHE A 229 13.40 9.68 16.37
CA PHE A 229 13.34 9.57 17.83
C PHE A 229 14.70 9.22 18.44
N THR A 230 15.48 8.32 17.84
CA THR A 230 16.85 8.05 18.32
C THR A 230 17.78 9.23 18.11
N SER A 231 17.60 10.02 17.03
CA SER A 231 18.35 11.26 16.84
C SER A 231 18.05 12.27 17.95
N LEU A 232 16.80 12.40 18.40
CA LEU A 232 16.43 13.24 19.54
C LEU A 232 17.17 12.81 20.82
N ILE A 233 17.21 11.51 21.08
CA ILE A 233 17.93 10.94 22.22
C ILE A 233 19.42 11.25 22.11
N SER A 234 20.06 11.00 20.96
CA SER A 234 21.48 11.30 20.76
C SER A 234 21.80 12.79 20.89
N MET A 235 20.90 13.68 20.47
CA MET A 235 21.07 15.12 20.67
C MET A 235 20.93 15.50 22.14
N TYR A 236 19.96 14.90 22.85
CA TYR A 236 19.82 15.10 24.29
C TYR A 236 21.12 14.71 25.01
N ASP A 237 21.65 13.53 24.68
CA ASP A 237 22.90 13.00 25.22
C ASP A 237 24.10 13.93 24.95
N LEU A 238 24.20 14.46 23.73
CA LEU A 238 25.27 15.40 23.36
C LEU A 238 25.18 16.74 24.10
N ILE A 239 23.97 17.19 24.42
CA ILE A 239 23.75 18.42 25.19
C ILE A 239 23.98 18.15 26.69
N TYR A 240 23.68 16.94 27.16
CA TYR A 240 23.89 16.50 28.54
C TYR A 240 25.37 16.31 28.89
N ALA A 241 26.15 15.67 28.01
CA ALA A 241 27.56 15.33 28.20
C ALA A 241 28.49 16.48 28.68
N PRO A 242 28.41 17.73 28.17
CA PRO A 242 29.30 18.80 28.64
C PRO A 242 29.12 19.20 30.12
N PHE A 243 28.05 18.79 30.81
CA PHE A 243 27.82 19.15 32.21
C PHE A 243 28.35 18.12 33.22
N GLU A 244 28.63 16.88 32.82
CA GLU A 244 29.32 15.90 33.68
C GLU A 244 30.80 16.27 33.88
N TYR A 245 31.42 16.99 32.94
CA TYR A 245 32.85 17.34 32.99
C TYR A 245 33.17 18.67 33.69
N GLU A 246 32.17 19.51 33.99
CA GLU A 246 32.39 20.77 34.73
C GLU A 246 32.32 20.60 36.26
N GLU A 247 31.66 19.56 36.78
CA GLU A 247 31.65 19.29 38.24
C GLU A 247 32.97 18.73 38.79
N ASP A 248 33.80 18.10 37.95
CA ASP A 248 35.12 17.59 38.34
C ASP A 248 36.28 18.61 38.11
N GLY A 249 35.96 19.82 37.66
CA GLY A 249 36.95 20.82 37.21
C GLY A 249 37.40 21.86 38.24
N ASP A 250 36.72 21.98 39.39
CA ASP A 250 36.98 23.00 40.41
C ASP A 250 37.55 22.41 41.72
N GLU A 251 38.51 21.49 41.63
CA GLU A 251 39.50 21.26 42.69
C GLU A 251 40.89 21.02 42.07
N VAL A 252 41.70 22.09 41.98
CA VAL A 252 43.12 22.24 42.43
C VAL A 252 43.69 23.59 41.98
#